data_AF-A0A174MIH8-F1
#
_entry.id   AF-A0A174MIH8-F1
#
_cell.length_a   1.000
_cell.length_b   1.000
_cell.length_c   1.000
_cell.angle_alpha   90.00
_cell.angle_beta   90.00
_cell.angle_gamma   90.00
#
_symmetry.space_group_name_H-M   'P 1'
#
loop_
_entity.id
_entity.type
_entity.pdbx_description
1 polymer ?
#
loop_
_entity_poly.entity_id
_entity_poly.type
_entity_poly.pdbx_seq_one_letter_code
_entity_poly.pdbx_strand_id
1 'polypeptide(L)'
;MFDFLGPFSLIVFFLIGIVIGVTIFPLKWLKANSLLQTAGISLTLFSMGASMAGSPTFLADLRAAGLRAAVFAVATMSCSVLMVYILSRLVFPKDAGKAGVEK
;
A
#
# COMPACT_ATOMS: atom_id res chain seq x y z
N MET A 1 1.86 -4.43 -25.23
CA MET A 1 1.85 -3.11 -25.89
C MET A 1 2.31 -1.95 -24.99
N PHE A 2 2.37 -2.11 -23.64
CA PHE A 2 2.84 -1.08 -22.70
C PHE A 2 4.29 -1.29 -22.18
N ASP A 3 5.17 -1.90 -22.97
CA ASP A 3 6.57 -2.18 -22.59
C ASP A 3 7.57 -1.19 -23.23
N PHE A 4 7.21 0.10 -23.23
CA PHE A 4 8.05 1.14 -23.87
C PHE A 4 9.34 1.43 -23.08
N LEU A 5 9.42 1.03 -21.80
CA LEU A 5 10.54 1.33 -20.90
C LEU A 5 10.79 0.27 -19.80
N GLY A 6 10.29 -0.96 -19.98
CA GLY A 6 10.44 -2.06 -19.01
C GLY A 6 10.01 -1.68 -17.58
N PRO A 7 10.85 -1.91 -16.54
CA PRO A 7 10.48 -1.68 -15.13
C PRO A 7 10.24 -0.20 -14.78
N PHE A 8 10.74 0.74 -15.58
CA PHE A 8 10.58 2.18 -15.32
C PHE A 8 9.17 2.70 -15.63
N SER A 9 8.36 1.91 -16.34
CA SER A 9 7.00 2.30 -16.73
C SER A 9 6.14 2.70 -15.53
N LEU A 10 6.28 2.00 -14.39
CA LEU A 10 5.54 2.34 -13.17
C LEU A 10 5.93 3.71 -12.60
N ILE A 11 7.23 4.04 -12.59
CA ILE A 11 7.70 5.36 -12.15
C ILE A 11 7.14 6.46 -13.05
N VAL A 12 7.13 6.24 -14.37
CA VAL A 12 6.56 7.20 -15.33
C VAL A 12 5.07 7.42 -15.07
N PHE A 13 4.30 6.34 -14.85
CA PHE A 13 2.88 6.45 -14.49
C PHE A 13 2.65 7.17 -13.16
N PHE A 14 3.49 6.93 -12.14
CA PHE A 14 3.41 7.67 -10.88
C PHE A 14 3.72 9.15 -11.06
N LEU A 15 4.76 9.49 -11.83
CA LEU A 15 5.12 10.89 -12.12
C LEU A 15 4.00 11.61 -12.86
N ILE A 16 3.44 10.99 -13.89
CA ILE A 16 2.29 11.54 -14.61
C ILE A 16 1.09 11.72 -13.67
N GLY A 17 0.82 10.72 -12.82
CA GLY A 17 -0.25 10.79 -11.80
C GLY A 17 -0.07 11.94 -10.82
N ILE A 18 1.16 12.21 -10.37
CA ILE A 18 1.48 13.35 -9.48
C ILE A 18 1.27 14.68 -10.21
N VAL A 19 1.76 14.81 -11.45
CA VAL A 19 1.62 16.05 -12.24
C VAL A 19 0.16 16.38 -12.52
N ILE A 20 -0.64 15.37 -12.90
CA ILE A 20 -2.09 15.51 -13.09
C ILE A 20 -2.77 15.84 -11.75
N GLY A 21 -2.37 15.17 -10.67
CA GLY A 21 -2.89 15.42 -9.32
C GLY A 21 -2.67 16.85 -8.85
N VAL A 22 -1.49 17.43 -9.07
CA VAL A 22 -1.16 18.81 -8.67
C VAL A 22 -1.88 19.86 -9.53
N THR A 23 -2.08 19.59 -10.82
CA THR A 23 -2.62 20.59 -11.76
C THR A 23 -4.16 20.69 -11.72
N ILE A 24 -4.87 19.60 -11.36
CA ILE A 24 -6.32 19.48 -11.56
C ILE A 24 -7.17 19.41 -10.28
N PHE A 25 -6.60 19.26 -9.07
CA PHE A 25 -7.41 18.96 -7.86
C PHE A 25 -7.74 20.15 -6.94
N PRO A 26 -8.93 20.79 -7.06
CA PRO A 26 -9.55 21.52 -5.95
C PRO A 26 -10.13 20.53 -4.91
N LEU A 27 -10.15 20.91 -3.62
CA LEU A 27 -10.61 20.10 -2.49
C LEU A 27 -11.97 19.40 -2.68
N LYS A 28 -12.83 19.91 -3.57
CA LYS A 28 -14.16 19.35 -3.87
C LYS A 28 -14.12 17.96 -4.54
N TRP A 29 -13.06 17.63 -5.28
CA TRP A 29 -12.95 16.35 -6.01
C TRP A 29 -12.18 15.28 -5.22
N LEU A 30 -11.57 15.65 -4.10
CA LEU A 30 -10.78 14.73 -3.26
C LEU A 30 -11.64 13.59 -2.69
N LYS A 31 -12.92 13.86 -2.39
CA LYS A 31 -13.87 12.83 -1.93
C LYS A 31 -14.25 11.83 -3.04
N ALA A 32 -14.38 12.30 -4.28
CA ALA A 32 -14.65 11.42 -5.42
C ALA A 32 -13.40 10.58 -5.78
N ASN A 33 -12.22 11.18 -5.73
CA ASN A 33 -10.97 10.49 -6.02
C ASN A 33 -10.61 9.46 -4.97
N SER A 34 -10.82 9.75 -3.68
CA SER A 34 -10.62 8.76 -2.62
C SER A 34 -11.59 7.59 -2.75
N LEU A 35 -12.85 7.83 -3.14
CA LEU A 35 -13.80 6.76 -3.40
C LEU A 35 -13.39 5.91 -4.62
N LEU A 36 -13.03 6.55 -5.73
CA LEU A 36 -12.56 5.88 -6.95
C LEU A 36 -11.26 5.11 -6.71
N GLN A 37 -10.32 5.69 -5.96
CA GLN A 37 -9.06 5.05 -5.58
C GLN A 37 -9.29 3.87 -4.66
N THR A 38 -10.18 3.98 -3.68
CA THR A 38 -10.55 2.85 -2.81
C THR A 38 -11.18 1.72 -3.61
N ALA A 39 -12.12 2.06 -4.50
CA ALA A 39 -12.74 1.08 -5.41
C ALA A 39 -11.70 0.42 -6.31
N GLY A 40 -10.80 1.21 -6.92
CA GLY A 40 -9.72 0.71 -7.77
C GLY A 40 -8.76 -0.21 -7.03
N ILE A 41 -8.27 0.21 -5.85
CA ILE A 41 -7.39 -0.62 -5.01
C ILE A 41 -8.11 -1.90 -4.60
N SER A 42 -9.38 -1.83 -4.19
CA SER A 42 -10.15 -3.02 -3.80
C SER A 42 -10.31 -3.99 -4.98
N LEU A 43 -10.57 -3.48 -6.18
CA LEU A 43 -10.69 -4.27 -7.39
C LEU A 43 -9.35 -4.88 -7.80
N THR A 44 -8.25 -4.13 -7.68
CA THR A 44 -6.89 -4.63 -7.93
C THR A 44 -6.50 -5.72 -6.94
N LEU A 45 -6.77 -5.51 -5.65
CA LEU A 45 -6.48 -6.48 -4.60
C LEU A 45 -7.30 -7.76 -4.80
N PHE A 46 -8.58 -7.60 -5.17
CA PHE A 46 -9.45 -8.71 -5.54
C PHE A 46 -8.92 -9.46 -6.76
N SER A 47 -8.53 -8.75 -7.81
CA SER A 47 -8.02 -9.35 -9.04
C SER A 47 -6.72 -10.13 -8.81
N MET A 48 -5.82 -9.56 -8.00
CA MET A 48 -4.57 -10.23 -7.60
C MET A 48 -4.86 -11.48 -6.76
N GLY A 49 -5.79 -11.40 -5.81
CA GLY A 49 -6.22 -12.55 -5.00
C GLY A 49 -6.89 -13.65 -5.83
N ALA A 50 -7.80 -13.29 -6.74
CA ALA A 50 -8.49 -14.22 -7.63
C ALA A 50 -7.53 -14.94 -8.58
N SER A 51 -6.54 -14.22 -9.13
CA SER A 51 -5.48 -14.80 -9.96
C SER A 51 -4.63 -15.81 -9.18
N MET A 52 -4.29 -15.49 -7.93
CA MET A 52 -3.53 -16.39 -7.06
C MET A 52 -4.32 -17.66 -6.71
N ALA A 53 -5.62 -17.53 -6.44
CA ALA A 53 -6.53 -18.63 -6.10
C ALA A 53 -6.78 -19.61 -7.27
N GLY A 54 -6.71 -19.14 -8.52
CA GLY A 54 -6.91 -19.97 -9.71
C GLY A 54 -5.73 -20.89 -10.06
N SER A 55 -4.58 -20.75 -9.39
CA SER A 55 -3.41 -21.58 -9.70
C SER A 55 -3.43 -22.93 -8.95
N PRO A 56 -3.21 -24.06 -9.65
CA PRO A 56 -3.34 -25.40 -9.06
C PRO A 56 -2.29 -25.71 -7.98
N THR A 57 -1.18 -24.96 -7.96
CA THR A 57 -0.12 -25.08 -6.96
C THR A 57 -0.32 -24.20 -5.74
N PHE A 58 -1.15 -23.15 -5.80
CA PHE A 58 -1.32 -22.20 -4.69
C PHE A 58 -1.81 -22.86 -3.40
N LEU A 59 -2.79 -23.77 -3.47
CA LEU A 59 -3.26 -24.46 -2.27
C LEU A 59 -2.19 -25.38 -1.65
N ALA A 60 -1.36 -26.01 -2.49
CA ALA A 60 -0.25 -26.86 -2.06
C ALA A 60 0.88 -26.03 -1.45
N ASP A 61 1.26 -24.92 -2.10
CA ASP A 61 2.27 -23.97 -1.63
C ASP A 61 1.82 -23.25 -0.35
N LEU A 62 0.54 -22.90 -0.24
CA LEU A 62 -0.03 -22.32 0.97
C LEU A 62 -0.02 -23.33 2.13
N ARG A 63 -0.28 -24.62 1.87
CA ARG A 63 -0.21 -25.65 2.91
C ARG A 63 1.23 -25.97 3.33
N ALA A 64 2.17 -25.99 2.39
CA ALA A 64 3.56 -26.35 2.66
C ALA A 64 4.39 -25.17 3.20
N ALA A 65 4.23 -23.99 2.60
CA ALA A 65 5.03 -22.80 2.87
C ALA A 65 4.23 -21.66 3.52
N GLY A 66 2.89 -21.68 3.47
CA GLY A 66 2.06 -20.59 3.98
C GLY A 66 2.23 -20.31 5.47
N LEU A 67 2.44 -21.34 6.32
CA LEU A 67 2.71 -21.10 7.75
C LEU A 67 4.06 -20.41 7.98
N ARG A 68 5.11 -20.84 7.27
CA ARG A 68 6.44 -20.21 7.37
C ARG A 68 6.41 -18.80 6.83
N ALA A 69 5.82 -18.62 5.64
CA ALA A 69 5.67 -17.32 5.01
C ALA A 69 4.82 -16.37 5.87
N ALA A 70 3.74 -16.84 6.49
CA ALA A 70 2.92 -16.04 7.40
C ALA A 70 3.69 -15.63 8.65
N VAL A 71 4.43 -16.54 9.28
CA VAL A 71 5.27 -16.20 10.45
C VAL A 71 6.34 -15.17 10.08
N PHE A 72 7.03 -15.35 8.95
CA PHE A 72 8.01 -14.37 8.46
C PHE A 72 7.37 -13.02 8.13
N ALA A 73 6.21 -13.02 7.46
CA ALA A 73 5.51 -11.80 7.11
C ALA A 73 5.05 -11.03 8.35
N VAL A 74 4.43 -11.71 9.32
CA VAL A 74 3.98 -11.11 10.59
C VAL A 74 5.18 -10.61 11.39
N ALA A 75 6.24 -11.41 11.54
CA ALA A 75 7.45 -11.00 12.25
C ALA A 75 8.09 -9.76 11.60
N THR A 76 8.19 -9.73 10.26
CA THR A 76 8.77 -8.60 9.52
C THR A 76 7.89 -7.36 9.62
N MET A 77 6.56 -7.50 9.50
CA MET A 77 5.61 -6.40 9.68
C MET A 77 5.68 -5.82 11.10
N SER A 78 5.62 -6.67 12.13
CA SER A 78 5.71 -6.24 13.52
C SER A 78 7.05 -5.55 13.81
N CYS A 79 8.16 -6.09 13.31
CA CYS A 79 9.47 -5.48 13.43
C CYS A 79 9.52 -4.10 12.73
N SER A 80 9.01 -4.01 11.50
CA SER A 80 8.95 -2.74 10.76
C SER A 80 8.13 -1.68 11.49
N VAL A 81 6.94 -2.05 12.01
CA VAL A 81 6.09 -1.15 12.79
C VAL A 81 6.77 -0.70 14.09
N LEU A 82 7.41 -1.62 14.81
CA LEU A 82 8.16 -1.30 16.03
C LEU A 82 9.34 -0.36 15.73
N MET A 83 10.09 -0.63 14.67
CA MET A 83 11.21 0.19 14.24
C MET A 83 10.75 1.61 13.88
N VAL A 84 9.68 1.73 13.07
CA VAL A 84 9.08 3.01 12.70
C VAL A 84 8.54 3.74 13.92
N TYR A 85 7.95 3.04 14.90
CA TYR A 85 7.48 3.65 16.14
C TYR A 85 8.64 4.23 16.97
N ILE A 86 9.73 3.47 17.12
CA ILE A 86 10.94 3.93 17.82
C ILE A 86 11.54 5.15 17.10
N LEU A 87 11.71 5.06 15.77
CA LEU A 87 12.24 6.16 14.97
C LEU A 87 11.32 7.38 15.02
N SER A 88 9.99 7.20 14.92
CA SER A 88 9.04 8.31 15.00
C SER A 88 9.13 8.99 16.37
N ARG A 89 9.26 8.22 17.46
CA ARG A 89 9.41 8.77 18.81
C ARG A 89 10.77 9.45 19.04
N LEU A 90 11.83 8.98 18.38
CA LEU A 90 13.18 9.52 18.48
C LEU A 90 13.43 10.73 17.57
N VAL A 91 12.77 10.78 16.41
CA VAL A 91 12.85 11.88 15.43
C VAL A 91 11.83 12.98 15.72
N PHE A 92 10.68 12.66 16.32
CA PHE A 92 9.68 13.63 16.80
C PHE A 92 9.60 13.74 18.35
N PRO A 93 10.70 13.95 19.09
CA PRO A 93 10.62 14.23 20.50
C PRO A 93 10.09 15.66 20.68
N LYS A 94 8.84 15.77 21.19
CA LYS A 94 8.22 16.95 21.85
C LYS A 94 6.96 17.57 21.21
N ASP A 95 6.21 16.90 20.34
CA ASP A 95 4.86 17.40 19.93
C ASP A 95 3.73 16.36 19.90
N ALA A 96 3.98 15.10 20.25
CA ALA A 96 2.97 14.03 20.21
C ALA A 96 2.17 13.87 21.54
N GLY A 97 2.14 14.90 22.39
CA GLY A 97 1.40 14.91 23.67
C GLY A 97 0.18 15.82 23.72
N LYS A 98 -0.13 16.59 22.66
CA LYS A 98 -1.14 17.66 22.67
C LYS A 98 -2.07 17.69 21.45
N ALA A 99 -2.26 16.55 20.77
CA ALA A 99 -3.20 16.45 19.64
C ALA A 99 -4.17 15.26 19.74
N GLY A 100 -4.31 14.67 20.94
CA GLY A 100 -5.27 13.59 21.23
C GLY A 100 -6.42 13.98 22.17
N VAL A 101 -6.47 15.24 22.62
CA VAL A 101 -7.54 15.76 23.48
C VAL A 101 -7.74 17.25 23.19
N GLU A 102 -8.48 17.58 22.14
CA GLU A 102 -9.39 18.72 22.20
C GLU A 102 -10.61 18.43 21.33
N LYS A 103 -11.76 18.80 21.87
CA LYS A 103 -13.12 18.34 21.60
C LYS A 103 -13.65 18.72 20.23
#